data_AF-A0A2T6KAQ3-F1
#
_entry.id   AF-A0A2T6KAQ3-F1
#
_cell.length_a   1.000
_cell.length_b   1.000
_cell.length_c   1.000
_cell.angle_alpha   90.00
_cell.angle_beta   90.00
_cell.angle_gamma   90.00
#
_symmetry.space_group_name_H-M   'P 1'
#
loop_
_entity.id
_entity.type
_entity.pdbx_description
1 polymer ?
#
loop_
_entity_poly.entity_id
_entity_poly.type
_entity_poly.pdbx_seq_one_letter_code
_entity_poly.pdbx_strand_id
1 'polypeptide(L)' 'MKRFLSRYSHWILLIVIGISLIAGFTSFTYSQQDIIAIVFGVIGLVGVAYITAQIEVRKREEQDSK' A
#
# COMPACT_ATOMS: atom_id res chain seq x y z
N MET A 1 -3.58 -4.49 -22.79
CA MET A 1 -2.58 -4.68 -21.70
C MET A 1 -2.47 -3.47 -20.76
N LYS A 2 -2.35 -2.21 -21.26
CA LYS A 2 -2.19 -1.00 -20.42
C LYS A 2 -3.30 -0.74 -19.38
N ARG A 3 -4.57 -1.04 -19.72
CA ARG A 3 -5.73 -0.87 -18.81
C ARG A 3 -5.73 -1.82 -17.61
N PHE A 4 -5.22 -3.05 -17.78
CA PHE A 4 -5.17 -4.03 -16.68
C PHE A 4 -4.13 -3.65 -15.64
N LEU A 5 -2.92 -3.26 -16.07
CA LEU A 5 -1.92 -2.72 -15.15
C LEU A 5 -2.50 -1.52 -14.38
N SER A 6 -2.99 -0.49 -15.08
CA SER A 6 -3.57 0.71 -14.43
C SER A 6 -4.75 0.40 -13.48
N ARG A 7 -5.51 -0.67 -13.74
CA ARG A 7 -6.62 -1.06 -12.85
C ARG A 7 -6.12 -1.73 -11.56
N TYR A 8 -5.08 -2.56 -11.63
CA TYR A 8 -4.58 -3.36 -10.51
C TYR A 8 -3.31 -2.81 -9.84
N SER A 9 -2.62 -1.82 -10.42
CA SER A 9 -1.39 -1.23 -9.86
C SER A 9 -1.54 -0.79 -8.41
N HIS A 10 -2.69 -0.21 -8.06
CA HIS A 10 -3.00 0.28 -6.72
C HIS A 10 -3.09 -0.86 -5.69
N TRP A 11 -3.72 -1.96 -6.08
CA TRP A 11 -3.82 -3.16 -5.26
C TRP A 11 -2.48 -3.91 -5.15
N ILE A 12 -1.72 -3.98 -6.26
CA ILE A 12 -0.37 -4.57 -6.28
C ILE A 12 0.57 -3.79 -5.35
N LEU A 13 0.54 -2.45 -5.40
CA LEU A 13 1.37 -1.61 -4.55
C LEU A 13 1.08 -1.87 -3.05
N LEU A 14 -0.21 -1.99 -2.71
CA LEU A 14 -0.65 -2.27 -1.34
C LEU A 14 -0.18 -3.66 -0.88
N ILE A 15 -0.29 -4.67 -1.73
CA ILE A 15 0.18 -6.05 -1.45
C ILE A 15 1.71 -6.07 -1.28
N VAL A 16 2.47 -5.41 -2.16
CA VAL A 16 3.94 -5.38 -2.11
C VAL A 16 4.44 -4.75 -0.82
N ILE A 17 3.81 -3.64 -0.39
CA ILE A 17 4.19 -2.94 0.85
C ILE A 17 3.78 -3.76 2.06
N GLY A 18 2.59 -4.38 2.05
CA GLY A 18 2.15 -5.28 3.12
C GLY A 18 3.09 -6.47 3.31
N ILE A 19 3.47 -7.15 2.22
CA ILE A 19 4.41 -8.28 2.26
C ILE A 19 5.79 -7.82 2.75
N SER A 20 6.28 -6.67 2.27
CA SER A 20 7.59 -6.13 2.72
C SER A 20 7.60 -5.86 4.22
N LEU A 21 6.48 -5.34 4.76
CA LEU A 21 6.36 -5.04 6.18
C LEU A 21 6.28 -6.32 7.02
N ILE A 22 5.55 -7.34 6.56
CA ILE A 22 5.49 -8.67 7.20
C ILE A 22 6.87 -9.33 7.17
N ALA A 23 7.58 -9.28 6.05
CA ALA A 23 8.93 -9.83 5.94
C ALA A 23 9.90 -9.13 6.91
N GLY A 24 9.86 -7.80 6.99
CA GLY A 24 10.64 -7.02 7.96
C GLY A 24 10.34 -7.40 9.42
N PHE A 25 9.09 -7.77 9.73
CA PHE A 25 8.70 -8.25 11.07
C PHE A 25 9.31 -9.61 11.42
N THR A 26 9.57 -10.48 10.44
CA THR A 26 10.17 -11.81 10.71
C THR A 26 11.64 -11.72 11.12
N SER A 27 12.33 -10.64 10.73
CA SER A 27 13.74 -10.39 11.07
C SER A 27 13.89 -9.38 12.22
N PHE A 28 12.84 -9.14 13.00
CA PHE A 28 12.81 -8.10 14.02
C PHE A 28 13.69 -8.46 15.22
N THR A 29 14.72 -7.66 15.50
CA THR A 29 15.70 -7.87 16.57
C THR A 29 15.54 -6.91 17.76
N TYR A 30 14.42 -6.16 17.84
CA TYR A 30 14.17 -5.12 18.85
C TYR A 30 15.25 -4.02 18.91
N SER A 31 16.06 -3.89 17.86
CA SER A 31 17.01 -2.80 17.71
C SER A 31 16.27 -1.47 17.49
N GLN A 32 16.91 -0.35 17.88
CA GLN A 32 16.39 0.99 17.56
C GLN A 32 16.14 1.15 16.06
N GLN A 33 16.97 0.54 15.22
CA GLN A 33 16.82 0.57 13.77
C GLN A 33 15.55 -0.13 13.31
N ASP A 34 15.21 -1.26 13.93
CA ASP A 34 14.02 -2.02 13.57
C ASP A 34 12.73 -1.29 14.00
N ILE A 35 12.76 -0.65 15.18
CA ILE A 35 11.64 0.18 15.65
C ILE A 35 11.37 1.32 14.66
N ILE A 36 12.42 2.01 14.21
CA ILE A 36 12.31 3.06 13.20
C ILE A 36 11.76 2.48 11.88
N ALA A 37 12.28 1.34 11.43
CA ALA A 37 11.82 0.68 10.21
C ALA A 37 10.33 0.31 10.26
N ILE A 38 9.83 -0.18 11.40
CA ILE A 38 8.40 -0.45 11.60
C ILE A 38 7.59 0.84 11.53
N VAL A 39 7.99 1.90 12.23
CA VAL A 39 7.23 3.16 12.26
C VAL A 39 7.11 3.74 10.85
N PHE A 40 8.23 3.82 10.12
CA PHE A 40 8.21 4.29 8.73
C PHE A 40 7.44 3.33 7.81
N GLY A 41 7.55 2.01 8.02
CA GLY A 41 6.77 1.01 7.30
C GLY A 41 5.27 1.21 7.47
N VAL A 42 4.80 1.41 8.71
CA VAL A 42 3.38 1.64 9.01
C VAL A 42 2.90 2.94 8.39
N ILE A 43 3.67 4.02 8.48
CA ILE A 43 3.34 5.31 7.83
C ILE A 43 3.23 5.13 6.31
N GLY A 44 4.18 4.42 5.69
CA GLY A 44 4.16 4.12 4.26
C GLY A 44 2.95 3.27 3.85
N LEU A 45 2.60 2.27 4.66
CA LEU A 45 1.45 1.40 4.42
C LEU A 45 0.13 2.17 4.54
N VAL A 46 -0.02 3.03 5.55
CA VAL A 46 -1.19 3.90 5.71
C VAL A 46 -1.29 4.90 4.56
N GLY A 47 -0.18 5.50 4.15
CA GLY A 47 -0.14 6.43 3.02
C GLY A 47 -0.59 5.78 1.71
N VAL A 48 -0.08 4.58 1.41
CA VAL A 48 -0.49 3.85 0.22
C VAL A 48 -1.92 3.32 0.32
N ALA A 49 -2.36 2.87 1.49
CA ALA A 49 -3.75 2.49 1.71
C ALA A 49 -4.70 3.67 1.43
N TYR A 50 -4.36 4.86 1.91
CA TYR A 50 -5.13 6.08 1.66
C TYR A 50 -5.21 6.42 0.17
N ILE A 51 -4.08 6.40 -0.55
CA ILE A 51 -4.04 6.67 -1.99
C ILE A 51 -4.88 5.65 -2.77
N THR A 52 -4.73 4.37 -2.44
CA THR A 52 -5.51 3.28 -3.07
C THR A 52 -7.00 3.46 -2.81
N ALA A 53 -7.41 3.80 -1.59
CA ALA A 53 -8.81 4.08 -1.25
C ALA A 53 -9.35 5.30 -2.02
N GLN A 54 -8.59 6.39 -2.09
CA GLN A 54 -9.00 7.59 -2.81
C GLN A 54 -9.21 7.30 -4.32
N ILE A 55 -8.35 6.49 -4.91
CA ILE A 55 -8.42 6.13 -6.33
C ILE A 55 -9.59 5.19 -6.61
N GLU A 56 -9.90 4.29 -5.68
CA GLU A 56 -11.09 3.43 -5.74
C GLU A 56 -12.38 4.26 -5.65
N VAL A 57 -12.45 5.25 -4.75
CA VAL A 57 -13.59 6.17 -4.63
C VAL A 57 -13.76 6.98 -5.92
N ARG A 58 -12.70 7.61 -6.43
CA ARG A 58 -12.74 8.37 -7.70
C ARG A 58 -13.21 7.53 -8.88
N LYS A 59 -12.77 6.26 -8.97
CA LYS A 59 -13.24 5.34 -10.02
C LYS A 59 -14.73 5.05 -9.93
N ARG A 60 -15.30 4.96 -8.73
CA ARG A 60 -16.73 4.71 -8.53
C ARG A 60 -17.55 5.93 -8.95
N GLU A 61 -17.11 7.13 -8.57
CA GLU A 61 -17.75 8.38 -8.99
C GLU A 61 -17.69 8.59 -10.52
N GLU A 62 -16.57 8.24 -11.17
CA GLU A 62 -16.45 8.28 -12.64
C GLU A 62 -17.33 7.24 -13.37
N GLN A 63 -17.71 6.14 -12.71
CA GLN A 63 -18.61 5.13 -13.28
C GLN A 63 -20.09 5.48 -13.10
N ASP A 64 -20.46 6.17 -12.02
CA ASP A 64 -21.84 6.60 -11.74
C ASP A 64 -22.27 7.83 -12.58
N SER A 65 -21.30 8.61 -13.05
CA SER A 65 -21.55 9.81 -13.86
C SER A 65 -21.62 9.55 -15.39
N LYS A 66 -21.70 8.29 -15.83
CA LYS A 66 -21.82 7.87 -17.24
C LYS A 66 -23.12 7.14 -17.51
#